data_AF-A0A7S2JMY6-F1
#
_entry.id   AF-A0A7S2JMY6-F1
#
_cell.length_a   1.000
_cell.length_b   1.000
_cell.length_c   1.000
_cell.angle_alpha   90.00
_cell.angle_beta   90.00
_cell.angle_gamma   90.00
#
_symmetry.space_group_name_H-M   'P 1'
#
loop_
_entity.id
_entity.type
_entity.pdbx_description
1 polymer ?
#
loop_
_entity_poly.entity_id
_entity_poly.type
_entity_poly.pdbx_seq_one_letter_code
_entity_poly.pdbx_strand_id
1 'polypeptide(L)'
;GFAKTHDHNLSLLRGLGSFAKAMASGEAGLSAAVLVGASRKGFIGQVLGEPDPMRRQWGTAATVSAAVSGHADMVRVHEVHEMQQVARMSDAIYRRDDAEPQSRL
;
A
#
# COMPACT_ATOMS: atom_id res chain seq x y z
N GLY A 1 12.08 4.14 -5.86
CA GLY A 1 11.51 5.32 -5.18
C GLY A 1 12.63 6.28 -4.85
N PHE A 2 12.45 7.22 -3.93
CA PHE A 2 13.52 8.15 -3.55
C PHE A 2 14.76 7.38 -3.07
N ALA A 3 15.90 7.59 -3.76
CA ALA A 3 17.17 6.90 -3.53
C ALA A 3 17.06 5.36 -3.42
N LYS A 4 16.16 4.74 -4.21
CA LYS A 4 15.90 3.29 -4.17
C LYS A 4 15.82 2.72 -5.57
N THR A 5 16.50 1.59 -5.79
CA THR A 5 16.33 0.76 -6.99
C THR A 5 14.90 0.23 -7.08
N HIS A 6 14.55 -0.36 -8.21
CA HIS A 6 13.24 -0.95 -8.40
C HIS A 6 13.00 -2.12 -7.44
N ASP A 7 13.98 -3.00 -7.28
CA ASP A 7 13.94 -4.14 -6.34
C ASP A 7 13.81 -3.70 -4.90
N HIS A 8 14.48 -2.61 -4.49
CA HIS A 8 14.31 -2.07 -3.13
C HIS A 8 12.85 -1.67 -2.85
N ASN A 9 12.10 -1.17 -3.84
CA ASN A 9 10.69 -0.84 -3.62
C ASN A 9 9.84 -2.11 -3.44
N LEU A 10 10.13 -3.16 -4.22
CA LEU A 10 9.44 -4.44 -4.10
C LEU A 10 9.73 -5.08 -2.73
N SER A 11 10.99 -5.07 -2.29
CA SER A 11 11.38 -5.59 -0.97
C SER A 11 10.71 -4.82 0.18
N LEU A 12 10.59 -3.49 0.07
CA LEU A 12 9.88 -2.70 1.08
C LEU A 12 8.37 -3.01 1.12
N LEU A 13 7.73 -3.22 -0.03
CA LEU A 13 6.32 -3.63 -0.06
C LEU A 13 6.14 -5.03 0.55
N ARG A 14 7.04 -5.97 0.26
CA ARG A 14 7.00 -7.32 0.88
C ARG A 14 7.24 -7.28 2.39
N GLY A 15 8.17 -6.44 2.85
CA GLY A 15 8.53 -6.30 4.26
C GLY A 15 7.70 -5.27 5.03
N LEU A 16 6.66 -4.70 4.43
CA LEU A 16 5.93 -3.57 4.97
C LEU A 16 5.28 -3.89 6.33
N GLY A 17 4.73 -5.08 6.50
CA GLY A 17 4.10 -5.49 7.77
C GLY A 17 5.06 -5.45 8.95
N SER A 18 6.29 -5.94 8.78
CA SER A 18 7.32 -5.86 9.83
C SER A 18 7.71 -4.43 10.14
N PHE A 19 7.85 -3.60 9.11
CA PHE A 19 8.15 -2.18 9.28
C PHE A 19 7.01 -1.44 10.01
N ALA A 20 5.76 -1.65 9.59
CA ALA A 20 4.59 -1.03 10.21
C ALA A 20 4.45 -1.45 11.68
N LYS A 21 4.69 -2.72 12.00
CA LYS A 21 4.68 -3.21 13.39
C LYS A 21 5.74 -2.50 14.25
N ALA A 22 6.98 -2.38 13.76
CA ALA A 22 8.05 -1.69 14.49
C ALA A 22 7.76 -0.20 14.68
N MET A 23 7.14 0.45 13.70
CA MET A 23 6.69 1.85 13.81
C MET A 23 5.52 2.01 14.76
N ALA A 24 4.60 1.04 14.82
CA ALA A 24 3.48 1.08 15.76
C ALA A 24 3.94 0.88 17.21
N SER A 25 4.84 -0.09 17.46
CA SER A 25 5.33 -0.41 18.81
C SER A 25 6.32 0.61 19.38
N GLY A 26 6.90 1.47 18.53
CA GLY A 26 7.92 2.43 18.94
C GLY A 26 9.31 1.81 19.11
N GLU A 27 9.51 0.54 18.74
CA GLU A 27 10.81 -0.15 18.76
C GLU A 27 11.89 0.59 17.95
N ALA A 28 11.48 1.35 16.94
CA ALA A 28 12.35 2.19 16.14
C ALA A 28 12.78 3.52 16.82
N GLY A 29 12.47 3.71 18.11
CA GLY A 29 12.74 4.94 18.86
C GLY A 29 11.70 6.05 18.64
N LEU A 30 10.64 5.77 17.87
CA LEU A 30 9.49 6.65 17.63
C LEU A 30 8.27 5.80 17.25
N SER A 31 7.09 6.19 17.72
CA SER A 31 5.82 5.68 17.22
C SER A 31 5.25 6.62 16.17
N ALA A 32 4.91 6.11 14.98
CA ALA A 32 4.31 6.91 13.92
C ALA A 32 3.48 6.08 12.93
N ALA A 33 2.49 6.73 12.33
CA ALA A 33 1.70 6.18 11.23
C ALA A 33 2.55 6.03 9.94
N VAL A 34 2.27 4.99 9.16
CA VAL A 34 2.97 4.63 7.93
C VAL A 34 2.17 5.06 6.70
N LEU A 35 2.81 5.83 5.82
CA LEU A 35 2.26 6.22 4.52
C LEU A 35 3.01 5.55 3.37
N VAL A 36 2.27 4.95 2.43
CA VAL A 36 2.83 4.36 1.20
C VAL A 36 2.46 5.19 -0.04
N GLY A 37 3.49 5.66 -0.76
CA GLY A 37 3.35 6.48 -1.97
C GLY A 37 3.87 5.81 -3.23
N ALA A 38 3.23 4.71 -3.67
CA ALA A 38 3.67 3.91 -4.82
C ALA A 38 3.02 4.33 -6.16
N SER A 39 1.97 5.13 -6.14
CA SER A 39 1.18 5.48 -7.34
C SER A 39 2.04 6.05 -8.49
N ARG A 40 1.85 5.46 -9.69
CA ARG A 40 2.54 5.77 -10.96
C ARG A 40 4.07 5.63 -10.96
N LYS A 41 4.68 5.13 -9.88
CA LYS A 41 6.15 5.07 -9.76
C LYS A 41 6.77 4.15 -10.82
N GLY A 42 8.00 4.49 -11.23
CA GLY A 42 8.70 3.80 -12.32
C GLY A 42 8.91 2.28 -12.11
N PHE A 43 9.01 1.79 -10.86
CA PHE A 43 9.13 0.34 -10.63
C PHE A 43 7.89 -0.44 -11.08
N ILE A 44 6.70 0.17 -11.01
CA ILE A 44 5.47 -0.43 -11.56
C ILE A 44 5.59 -0.53 -13.08
N GLY A 45 6.05 0.54 -13.73
CA GLY A 45 6.25 0.55 -15.17
C GLY A 45 7.27 -0.48 -15.63
N GLN A 46 8.38 -0.64 -14.89
CA GLN A 46 9.38 -1.66 -15.21
C GLN A 46 8.83 -3.08 -15.08
N VAL A 47 8.11 -3.39 -13.99
CA VAL A 47 7.55 -4.73 -13.76
C VAL A 47 6.49 -5.07 -14.79
N LEU A 48 5.64 -4.11 -15.18
CA LEU A 48 4.52 -4.34 -16.09
C LEU A 48 4.83 -4.03 -17.56
N GLY A 49 6.04 -3.57 -17.89
CA GLY A 49 6.37 -3.11 -19.24
C GLY A 49 5.56 -1.88 -19.70
N GLU A 50 5.14 -1.03 -18.77
CA GLU A 50 4.30 0.15 -19.05
C GLU A 50 5.11 1.47 -18.93
N PRO A 51 5.57 2.03 -20.06
CA PRO A 51 6.38 3.25 -20.07
C PRO A 51 5.58 4.50 -19.66
N ASP A 52 4.28 4.56 -19.93
CA ASP A 52 3.45 5.72 -19.63
C ASP A 52 3.00 5.71 -18.15
N PRO A 53 3.40 6.70 -17.32
CA PRO A 53 2.96 6.78 -15.93
C PRO A 53 1.44 6.86 -15.78
N MET A 54 0.70 7.41 -16.75
CA MET A 54 -0.77 7.55 -16.68
C MET A 54 -1.47 6.20 -16.83
N ARG A 55 -0.82 5.21 -17.45
CA ARG A 55 -1.38 3.88 -17.70
C ARG A 55 -1.04 2.84 -16.61
N ARG A 56 -0.38 3.27 -15.53
CA ARG A 56 0.05 2.41 -14.41
C ARG A 56 -1.01 2.23 -13.32
N GLN A 57 -2.28 2.51 -13.61
CA GLN A 57 -3.38 2.47 -12.64
C GLN A 57 -3.55 1.09 -11.98
N TRP A 58 -3.50 0.00 -12.77
CA TRP A 58 -3.69 -1.36 -12.24
C TRP A 58 -2.51 -1.86 -11.42
N GLY A 59 -1.29 -1.51 -11.83
CA GLY A 59 -0.11 -1.73 -11.01
C GLY A 59 -0.15 -0.91 -9.72
N THR A 60 -0.67 0.32 -9.78
CA THR A 60 -0.90 1.14 -8.59
C THR A 60 -1.92 0.47 -7.66
N ALA A 61 -3.04 -0.04 -8.19
CA ALA A 61 -4.04 -0.78 -7.43
C ALA A 61 -3.42 -1.97 -6.67
N ALA A 62 -2.58 -2.75 -7.35
CA ALA A 62 -1.87 -3.86 -6.71
C ALA A 62 -0.98 -3.38 -5.54
N THR A 63 -0.25 -2.27 -5.71
CA THR A 63 0.58 -1.72 -4.63
C THR A 63 -0.24 -1.13 -3.48
N VAL A 64 -1.42 -0.57 -3.74
CA VAL A 64 -2.35 -0.09 -2.70
C VAL A 64 -2.88 -1.27 -1.90
N SER A 65 -3.30 -2.34 -2.56
CA SER A 65 -3.77 -3.56 -1.90
C SER A 65 -2.67 -4.19 -1.03
N ALA A 66 -1.44 -4.27 -1.56
CA ALA A 66 -0.28 -4.72 -0.79
C ALA A 66 0.04 -3.79 0.40
N ALA A 67 -0.11 -2.48 0.25
CA ALA A 67 0.08 -1.53 1.34
C ALA A 67 -0.92 -1.75 2.47
N VAL A 68 -2.19 -1.97 2.12
CA VAL A 68 -3.26 -2.27 3.08
C VAL A 68 -2.97 -3.58 3.83
N SER A 69 -2.64 -4.65 3.10
CA SER A 69 -2.23 -5.94 3.68
C SER A 69 -1.01 -5.81 4.60
N GLY A 70 -0.04 -4.97 4.23
CA GLY A 70 1.12 -4.62 5.04
C GLY A 70 0.85 -3.65 6.19
N HIS A 71 -0.40 -3.39 6.55
CA HIS A 71 -0.79 -2.54 7.68
C HIS A 71 -0.35 -1.06 7.56
N ALA A 72 -0.21 -0.52 6.33
CA ALA A 72 -0.03 0.92 6.16
C ALA A 72 -1.28 1.71 6.56
N ASP A 73 -1.12 2.77 7.34
CA ASP A 73 -2.22 3.62 7.78
C ASP A 73 -2.77 4.51 6.65
N MET A 74 -1.91 4.89 5.71
CA MET A 74 -2.25 5.81 4.63
C MET A 74 -1.64 5.41 3.28
N VAL A 75 -2.35 5.73 2.20
CA VAL A 75 -1.83 5.62 0.83
C VAL A 75 -1.91 6.96 0.12
N ARG A 76 -0.86 7.31 -0.64
CA ARG A 76 -0.82 8.51 -1.48
C ARG A 76 -0.96 8.13 -2.95
N VAL A 77 -2.04 8.58 -3.57
CA VAL A 77 -2.48 8.18 -4.92
C VAL A 77 -2.81 9.38 -5.80
N HIS A 78 -2.82 9.20 -7.12
CA HIS A 78 -3.28 10.23 -8.08
C HIS A 78 -4.76 10.01 -8.46
N GLU A 79 -5.16 8.75 -8.65
CA GLU A 79 -6.50 8.30 -9.06
C GLU A 79 -7.36 7.99 -7.81
N VAL A 80 -7.89 9.05 -7.18
CA VAL A 80 -8.52 8.93 -5.86
C VAL A 80 -9.75 8.04 -5.88
N HIS A 81 -10.63 8.19 -6.87
CA HIS A 81 -11.90 7.46 -6.93
C HIS A 81 -11.69 5.95 -7.05
N GLU A 82 -10.79 5.53 -7.94
CA GLU A 82 -10.46 4.12 -8.17
C GLU A 82 -9.73 3.53 -6.96
N MET A 83 -8.73 4.25 -6.42
CA MET A 83 -7.92 3.72 -5.32
C MET A 83 -8.69 3.70 -4.00
N GLN A 84 -9.72 4.54 -3.83
CA GLN A 84 -10.64 4.43 -2.70
C GLN A 84 -11.36 3.08 -2.70
N GLN A 85 -11.84 2.62 -3.86
CA GLN A 85 -12.50 1.31 -3.97
C GLN A 85 -11.53 0.16 -3.68
N VAL A 86 -10.32 0.24 -4.23
CA VAL A 86 -9.26 -0.75 -3.97
C VAL A 86 -8.90 -0.81 -2.49
N ALA A 87 -8.71 0.35 -1.84
CA ALA A 87 -8.40 0.41 -0.42
C ALA A 87 -9.54 -0.16 0.42
N ARG A 88 -10.79 0.24 0.17
CA ARG A 88 -11.96 -0.25 0.90
C ARG A 88 -12.14 -1.77 0.78
N MET A 89 -11.96 -2.30 -0.42
CA MET A 89 -12.05 -3.75 -0.63
C MET A 89 -10.89 -4.49 0.04
N SER A 90 -9.68 -3.92 -0.01
CA SER A 90 -8.50 -4.49 0.64
C SER A 90 -8.63 -4.49 2.16
N ASP A 91 -9.18 -3.42 2.77
CA ASP A 91 -9.47 -3.38 4.20
C ASP A 91 -10.46 -4.49 4.58
N ALA A 92 -11.50 -4.69 3.77
CA ALA A 92 -12.48 -5.75 3.99
C ALA A 92 -11.86 -7.16 3.94
N ILE A 93 -10.79 -7.36 3.15
CA ILE A 93 -10.09 -8.64 3.01
C ILE A 93 -9.07 -8.85 4.14
N TYR A 94 -8.30 -7.82 4.48
CA TYR A 94 -7.08 -7.98 5.29
C TYR A 94 -7.20 -7.48 6.74
N ARG A 95 -8.21 -6.65 7.05
CA ARG A 95 -8.30 -5.94 8.34
C ARG A 95 -9.62 -6.10 9.07
N ARG A 96 -10.59 -6.80 8.48
CA ARG A 96 -11.79 -7.15 9.21
C ARG A 96 -11.48 -8.31 10.13
N ASP A 97 -11.78 -8.13 11.41
CA ASP A 97 -11.96 -9.26 12.31
C ASP A 97 -13.32 -9.89 12.00
N ASP A 98 -13.33 -11.20 11.69
CA ASP A 98 -14.56 -11.97 11.43
C ASP A 98 -15.53 -12.01 12.63
N ALA A 99 -15.15 -11.41 13.76
CA ALA A 99 -15.89 -11.40 15.01
C ALA A 99 -16.88 -10.23 15.18
N GLU A 100 -16.84 -9.19 14.32
CA GLU A 100 -17.79 -8.07 14.39
C GLU A 100 -19.10 -8.41 13.66
N PRO A 101 -20.24 -8.54 14.36
CA PRO A 101 -21.52 -8.77 13.71
C PRO A 101 -21.84 -7.60 12.80
N GLN A 102 -22.22 -7.88 11.55
CA GLN A 102 -22.68 -6.86 10.61
C GLN A 102 -23.91 -6.15 11.17
N SER A 103 -23.71 -5.03 11.87
CA SER A 103 -24.81 -4.14 12.24
C SER A 103 -25.24 -3.37 11.00
N ARG A 104 -26.25 -3.95 10.35
CA ARG A 104 -27.35 -3.35 9.57
C ARG A 104 -27.00 -2.12 8.73
N LEU A 105 -27.04 -2.32 7.41
CA LEU A 105 -27.81 -1.42 6.54
C LEU A 105 -29.30 -1.71 6.70
#